data_AF-A0A1Z5K5T0-F1
#
_entry.id   AF-A0A1Z5K5T0-F1
#
_cell.length_a   1.000
_cell.length_b   1.000
_cell.length_c   1.000
_cell.angle_alpha   90.00
_cell.angle_beta   90.00
_cell.angle_gamma   90.00
#
_symmetry.space_group_name_H-M   'P 1'
#
loop_
_entity.id
_entity.type
_entity.pdbx_description
1 polymer ?
#
loop_
_entity_poly.entity_id
_entity_poly.type
_entity_poly.pdbx_seq_one_letter_code
_entity_poly.pdbx_strand_id
1 'polypeptide(L)'
;MLTRAHAFVVPATLTNHQKQRSPIVWQSAFDDIRETVQDQVSNGAPLVEQAKQVGYNLPGLHWGHGTVMAIVFVTMGLTGAWLGWQIRLGNGERLTSSGETIRERHPKVMSGVLMLFIVGALLGMAALNAQGQPILESPHARTAGVVLGLLAIQATLPNYFASSRFARTTHAYLGSATVVTILVHIINGIRLGNSF
;
A
#
# COMPACT_ATOMS: atom_id res chain seq x y z
N MET A 1 -8.31 6.21 79.80
CA MET A 1 -9.31 6.31 78.71
C MET A 1 -8.63 5.89 77.43
N LEU A 2 -9.12 4.81 76.82
CA LEU A 2 -8.58 4.14 75.64
C LEU A 2 -9.10 4.83 74.37
N THR A 3 -8.24 5.13 73.40
CA THR A 3 -8.66 5.50 72.05
C THR A 3 -7.99 4.56 71.06
N ARG A 4 -8.76 3.59 70.56
CA ARG A 4 -8.38 2.68 69.48
C ARG A 4 -8.41 3.45 68.16
N ALA A 5 -7.29 3.45 67.44
CA ALA A 5 -7.27 3.83 66.02
C ALA A 5 -7.82 2.67 65.19
N HIS A 6 -8.94 2.88 64.51
CA HIS A 6 -9.44 1.95 63.49
C HIS A 6 -8.77 2.28 62.17
N ALA A 7 -7.93 1.36 61.68
CA ALA A 7 -7.40 1.40 60.32
C ALA A 7 -8.55 1.14 59.34
N PHE A 8 -8.84 2.14 58.50
CA PHE A 8 -9.77 2.02 57.38
C PHE A 8 -9.08 1.26 56.25
N VAL A 9 -9.39 -0.03 56.12
CA VAL A 9 -8.98 -0.85 54.99
C VAL A 9 -9.97 -0.61 53.85
N VAL A 10 -9.52 0.08 52.81
CA VAL A 10 -10.28 0.22 51.56
C VAL A 10 -10.19 -1.12 50.80
N PRO A 11 -11.32 -1.76 50.46
CA PRO A 11 -11.28 -2.95 49.61
C PRO A 11 -10.86 -2.55 48.18
N ALA A 12 -9.71 -3.07 47.75
CA ALA A 12 -9.19 -2.92 46.40
C ALA A 12 -9.95 -3.84 45.44
N THR A 13 -11.17 -3.46 45.07
CA THR A 13 -11.91 -4.12 43.97
C THR A 13 -12.82 -3.13 43.27
N LEU A 14 -12.28 -2.35 42.34
CA LEU A 14 -13.03 -1.87 41.17
C LEU A 14 -12.10 -1.83 39.96
N THR A 15 -12.15 -2.97 39.27
CA THR A 15 -12.12 -3.14 37.82
C THR A 15 -11.10 -2.32 37.02
N ASN A 16 -10.07 -3.05 36.63
CA ASN A 16 -9.22 -2.79 35.49
C ASN A 16 -10.08 -2.59 34.22
N HIS A 17 -10.57 -1.38 33.98
CA HIS A 17 -10.91 -0.94 32.64
C HIS A 17 -9.59 -0.72 31.88
N GLN A 18 -8.89 -1.84 31.60
CA GLN A 18 -8.07 -1.96 30.42
C GLN A 18 -8.97 -1.53 29.28
N LYS A 19 -8.73 -0.30 28.83
CA LYS A 19 -9.28 0.33 27.64
C LYS A 19 -9.21 -0.72 26.53
N GLN A 20 -10.31 -1.45 26.34
CA GLN A 20 -10.52 -2.37 25.24
C GLN A 20 -10.52 -1.45 24.03
N ARG A 21 -9.32 -1.19 23.51
CA ARG A 21 -9.16 -0.52 22.21
C ARG A 21 -9.89 -1.47 21.29
N SER A 22 -11.06 -1.04 20.83
CA SER A 22 -11.72 -1.72 19.73
C SER A 22 -10.66 -2.00 18.68
N PRO A 23 -10.52 -3.25 18.20
CA PRO A 23 -9.67 -3.48 17.05
C PRO A 23 -10.15 -2.48 16.00
N ILE A 24 -9.21 -1.69 15.50
CA ILE A 24 -9.50 -0.73 14.45
C ILE A 24 -10.20 -1.56 13.36
N VAL A 25 -11.36 -1.13 12.84
CA VAL A 25 -12.18 -1.87 11.84
C VAL A 25 -11.35 -2.41 10.65
N TRP A 26 -10.20 -1.79 10.39
CA TRP A 26 -9.20 -2.24 9.43
C TRP A 26 -8.54 -3.59 9.77
N GLN A 27 -8.30 -3.93 11.04
CA GLN A 27 -7.75 -5.25 11.43
C GLN A 27 -8.71 -6.38 11.05
N SER A 28 -9.98 -6.27 11.44
CA SER A 28 -10.98 -7.32 11.15
C SER A 28 -11.14 -7.56 9.64
N ALA A 29 -11.16 -6.50 8.82
CA ALA A 29 -11.29 -6.65 7.38
C ALA A 29 -10.11 -7.37 6.71
N PHE A 30 -8.88 -7.18 7.21
CA PHE A 30 -7.71 -7.92 6.73
C PHE A 30 -7.67 -9.34 7.27
N ASP A 31 -8.08 -9.54 8.52
CA ASP A 31 -8.14 -10.86 9.16
C ASP A 31 -9.13 -11.77 8.41
N ASP A 32 -10.27 -11.24 7.97
CA ASP A 32 -11.31 -11.99 7.25
C ASP A 32 -10.84 -12.52 5.88
N ILE A 33 -10.00 -11.77 5.16
CA ILE A 33 -9.51 -12.17 3.82
C ILE A 33 -8.13 -12.86 3.88
N ARG A 34 -7.47 -12.85 5.04
CA ARG A 34 -6.09 -13.31 5.21
C ARG A 34 -5.91 -14.75 4.77
N GLU A 35 -6.79 -15.64 5.22
CA GLU A 35 -6.71 -17.06 4.92
C GLU A 35 -6.83 -17.31 3.42
N THR A 36 -7.80 -16.68 2.76
CA THR A 36 -7.98 -16.78 1.31
C THR A 36 -6.77 -16.27 0.53
N VAL A 37 -6.23 -15.10 0.92
CA VAL A 37 -5.04 -14.53 0.27
C VAL A 37 -3.82 -15.43 0.50
N GLN A 38 -3.63 -15.94 1.71
CA GLN A 38 -2.54 -16.85 2.04
C GLN A 38 -2.64 -18.15 1.23
N ASP A 39 -3.81 -18.74 1.10
CA ASP A 39 -4.02 -19.97 0.31
C ASP A 39 -3.63 -19.75 -1.16
N GLN A 40 -4.12 -18.68 -1.77
CA GLN A 40 -3.81 -18.34 -3.16
C GLN A 40 -2.31 -18.12 -3.39
N VAL A 41 -1.63 -17.41 -2.48
CA VAL A 41 -0.18 -17.18 -2.57
C VAL A 41 0.60 -18.47 -2.35
N SER A 42 0.15 -19.32 -1.41
CA SER A 42 0.79 -20.59 -1.07
C SER A 42 0.66 -21.63 -2.18
N ASN A 43 -0.44 -21.61 -2.94
CA ASN A 43 -0.62 -22.42 -4.14
C ASN A 43 0.43 -22.12 -5.23
N GLY A 44 1.08 -20.95 -5.19
CA GLY A 44 2.21 -20.58 -6.05
C GLY A 44 3.59 -21.06 -5.56
N ALA A 45 3.70 -21.62 -4.34
CA ALA A 45 4.97 -22.04 -3.73
C ALA A 45 5.81 -23.05 -4.55
N PRO A 46 5.22 -23.99 -5.33
CA PRO A 46 6.03 -24.93 -6.14
C PRO A 46 6.92 -24.24 -7.18
N LEU A 47 6.50 -23.10 -7.74
CA LEU A 47 7.29 -22.34 -8.73
C LEU A 47 8.50 -21.66 -8.07
N VAL A 48 8.32 -21.17 -6.85
CA VAL A 48 9.39 -20.59 -6.05
C VAL A 48 10.42 -21.66 -5.68
N GLU A 49 9.95 -22.84 -5.30
CA GLU A 49 10.83 -23.95 -4.92
C GLU A 49 11.63 -24.46 -6.12
N GLN A 50 11.02 -24.50 -7.30
CA GLN A 50 11.72 -24.76 -8.57
C GLN A 50 12.79 -23.70 -8.87
N ALA A 51 12.50 -22.41 -8.63
CA ALA A 51 13.47 -21.33 -8.82
C ALA A 51 14.68 -21.44 -7.88
N LYS A 52 14.47 -21.90 -6.65
CA LYS A 52 15.56 -22.21 -5.69
C LYS A 52 16.38 -23.42 -6.16
N GLN A 53 15.73 -24.46 -6.68
CA GLN A 53 16.39 -25.70 -7.14
C GLN A 53 17.32 -25.49 -8.34
N VAL A 54 17.05 -24.50 -9.21
CA VAL A 54 17.89 -24.17 -10.37
C VAL A 54 19.04 -23.19 -10.04
N GLY A 55 19.32 -22.95 -8.75
CA GLY A 55 20.49 -22.16 -8.32
C GLY A 55 20.36 -20.65 -8.50
N TYR A 56 19.13 -20.12 -8.65
CA TYR A 56 18.91 -18.68 -8.69
C TYR A 56 19.21 -18.08 -7.31
N ASN A 57 20.31 -17.34 -7.21
CA ASN A 57 20.79 -16.83 -5.93
C ASN A 57 19.80 -15.79 -5.35
N LEU A 58 19.51 -15.93 -4.06
CA LEU A 58 18.46 -15.27 -3.29
C LEU A 58 18.46 -13.72 -3.23
N PRO A 59 19.56 -12.97 -3.51
CA PRO A 59 19.52 -11.49 -3.47
C PRO A 59 18.50 -10.88 -4.45
N GLY A 60 18.32 -11.51 -5.62
CA GLY A 60 17.34 -11.09 -6.61
C GLY A 60 15.89 -11.30 -6.15
N LEU A 61 15.64 -12.28 -5.28
CA LEU A 61 14.30 -12.54 -4.74
C LEU A 61 13.97 -11.58 -3.60
N HIS A 62 14.95 -11.31 -2.74
CA HIS A 62 14.79 -10.42 -1.59
C HIS A 62 14.58 -8.96 -2.02
N TRP A 63 15.44 -8.43 -2.91
CA TRP A 63 15.38 -7.03 -3.34
C TRP A 63 14.70 -6.82 -4.69
N GLY A 64 14.33 -7.88 -5.42
CA GLY A 64 13.77 -7.78 -6.77
C GLY A 64 12.48 -6.99 -6.84
N HIS A 65 11.51 -7.32 -5.98
CA HIS A 65 10.26 -6.56 -5.87
C HIS A 65 10.53 -5.08 -5.60
N GLY A 66 11.31 -4.77 -4.56
CA GLY A 66 11.60 -3.39 -4.17
C GLY A 66 12.30 -2.60 -5.28
N THR A 67 13.28 -3.21 -5.94
CA THR A 67 14.04 -2.59 -7.04
C THR A 67 13.14 -2.28 -8.22
N VAL A 68 12.35 -3.25 -8.68
CA VAL A 68 11.43 -3.06 -9.82
C VAL A 68 10.37 -2.02 -9.49
N MET A 69 9.76 -2.09 -8.31
CA MET A 69 8.73 -1.14 -7.90
C MET A 69 9.27 0.28 -7.72
N ALA A 70 10.50 0.44 -7.25
CA ALA A 70 11.16 1.74 -7.20
C ALA A 70 11.34 2.34 -8.60
N ILE A 71 11.80 1.53 -9.58
CA ILE A 71 11.93 1.97 -10.97
C ILE A 71 10.57 2.38 -11.54
N VAL A 72 9.54 1.55 -11.38
CA VAL A 72 8.18 1.84 -11.85
C VAL A 72 7.66 3.14 -11.24
N PHE A 73 7.81 3.32 -9.93
CA PHE A 73 7.34 4.53 -9.27
C PHE A 73 8.09 5.78 -9.72
N VAL A 74 9.41 5.74 -9.78
CA VAL A 74 10.23 6.90 -10.19
C VAL A 74 9.98 7.27 -11.66
N THR A 75 9.93 6.28 -12.54
CA THR A 75 9.81 6.53 -13.99
C THR A 75 8.37 6.79 -14.42
N MET A 76 7.42 6.00 -13.94
CA MET A 76 6.02 6.08 -14.38
C MET A 76 5.14 6.79 -13.36
N GLY A 77 5.27 6.47 -12.07
CA GLY A 77 4.46 7.05 -11.01
C GLY A 77 4.63 8.57 -10.90
N LEU A 78 5.87 9.04 -10.75
CA LEU A 78 6.18 10.48 -10.67
C LEU A 78 5.88 11.21 -11.99
N THR A 79 6.17 10.59 -13.14
CA THR A 79 5.81 11.15 -14.45
C THR A 79 4.31 11.30 -14.60
N GLY A 80 3.53 10.28 -14.23
CA GLY A 80 2.07 10.31 -14.29
C GLY A 80 1.47 11.37 -13.37
N ALA A 81 2.00 11.51 -12.14
CA ALA A 81 1.62 12.58 -11.22
C ALA A 81 1.94 13.97 -11.77
N TRP A 82 3.13 14.14 -12.36
CA TRP A 82 3.53 15.39 -13.02
C TRP A 82 2.61 15.73 -14.18
N LEU A 83 2.30 14.77 -15.07
CA LEU A 83 1.37 14.96 -16.17
C LEU A 83 -0.02 15.39 -15.66
N GLY A 84 -0.51 14.78 -14.58
CA GLY A 84 -1.79 15.14 -13.97
C GLY A 84 -1.85 16.61 -13.52
N TRP A 85 -0.77 17.09 -12.89
CA TRP A 85 -0.63 18.51 -12.53
C TRP A 85 -0.51 19.42 -13.75
N GLN A 86 0.20 19.01 -14.80
CA GLN A 86 0.27 19.79 -16.04
C GLN A 86 -1.13 19.96 -16.68
N ILE A 87 -1.99 18.94 -16.65
CA ILE A 87 -3.38 19.06 -17.11
C ILE A 87 -4.12 20.12 -16.30
N ARG A 88 -3.99 20.08 -14.97
CA ARG A 88 -4.66 21.03 -14.07
C ARG A 88 -4.17 22.47 -14.26
N LEU A 89 -2.90 22.64 -14.59
CA LEU A 89 -2.27 23.94 -14.87
C LEU A 89 -2.59 24.48 -16.27
N GLY A 90 -3.40 23.78 -17.07
CA GLY A 90 -3.83 24.23 -18.40
C GLY A 90 -2.96 23.73 -19.56
N ASN A 91 -1.92 22.93 -19.29
CA ASN A 91 -0.99 22.43 -20.31
C ASN A 91 -1.46 21.10 -20.97
N GLY A 92 -2.74 20.74 -20.84
CA GLY A 92 -3.26 19.44 -21.26
C GLY A 92 -3.12 19.15 -22.76
N GLU A 93 -3.20 20.18 -23.60
CA GLU A 93 -3.11 20.07 -25.07
C GLU A 93 -1.67 20.07 -25.60
N ARG A 94 -0.67 20.28 -24.73
CA ARG A 94 0.73 20.23 -25.14
C ARG A 94 1.10 18.81 -25.55
N LEU A 95 1.74 18.66 -26.71
CA LEU A 95 2.26 17.37 -27.17
C LEU A 95 3.43 16.92 -26.30
N THR A 96 3.50 15.63 -26.05
CA THR A 96 4.66 14.98 -25.43
C THR A 96 5.58 14.40 -26.50
N SER A 97 6.74 13.89 -26.10
CA SER A 97 7.70 13.27 -27.02
C SER A 97 7.15 12.07 -27.80
N SER A 98 6.05 11.45 -27.36
CA SER A 98 5.37 10.36 -28.08
C SER A 98 4.40 10.85 -29.17
N GLY A 99 4.22 12.16 -29.34
CA GLY A 99 3.25 12.73 -30.29
C GLY A 99 1.82 12.80 -29.77
N GLU A 100 1.56 12.33 -28.55
CA GLU A 100 0.25 12.41 -27.88
C GLU A 100 0.17 13.67 -27.00
N THR A 101 -1.04 14.19 -26.76
CA THR A 101 -1.24 15.27 -25.79
C THR A 101 -0.98 14.78 -24.35
N ILE A 102 -0.61 15.70 -23.46
CA ILE A 102 -0.47 15.40 -22.02
C ILE A 102 -1.76 14.79 -21.45
N ARG A 103 -2.93 15.29 -21.88
CA ARG A 103 -4.24 14.81 -21.44
C ARG A 103 -4.52 13.36 -21.86
N GLU A 104 -4.07 12.94 -23.04
CA GLU A 104 -4.19 11.55 -23.51
C GLU A 104 -3.17 10.63 -22.85
N ARG A 105 -1.96 11.12 -22.59
CA ARG A 105 -0.86 10.31 -22.05
C ARG A 105 -1.03 10.00 -20.56
N HIS A 106 -1.52 10.94 -19.77
CA HIS A 106 -1.71 10.77 -18.32
C HIS A 106 -2.50 9.49 -17.95
N PRO A 107 -3.72 9.25 -18.46
CA PRO A 107 -4.48 8.05 -18.10
C PRO A 107 -3.79 6.75 -18.57
N LYS A 108 -3.11 6.75 -19.72
CA LYS A 108 -2.36 5.56 -20.20
C LYS A 108 -1.23 5.19 -19.24
N VAL A 109 -0.42 6.18 -18.84
CA VAL A 109 0.67 5.98 -17.87
C VAL A 109 0.10 5.52 -16.52
N MET A 110 -0.94 6.18 -16.03
CA MET A 110 -1.50 5.86 -14.71
C MET A 110 -2.22 4.51 -14.66
N SER A 111 -2.88 4.08 -15.74
CA SER A 111 -3.42 2.72 -15.86
C SER A 111 -2.30 1.67 -15.82
N GLY A 112 -1.18 1.94 -16.50
CA GLY A 112 0.02 1.12 -16.41
C GLY A 112 0.58 1.04 -14.99
N VAL A 113 0.65 2.18 -14.28
CA VAL A 113 1.06 2.24 -12.87
C VAL A 113 0.14 1.39 -11.99
N LEU A 114 -1.18 1.54 -12.08
CA LEU A 114 -2.12 0.75 -11.30
C LEU A 114 -1.94 -0.76 -11.55
N MET A 115 -1.85 -1.17 -12.82
CA MET A 115 -1.63 -2.56 -13.18
C MET A 115 -0.32 -3.11 -12.62
N LEU A 116 0.79 -2.38 -12.79
CA LEU A 116 2.10 -2.78 -12.29
C LEU A 116 2.16 -2.80 -10.76
N PHE A 117 1.40 -1.94 -10.08
CA PHE A 117 1.30 -1.96 -8.62
C PHE A 117 0.50 -3.17 -8.11
N ILE A 118 -0.56 -3.58 -8.81
CA ILE A 118 -1.30 -4.82 -8.50
C ILE A 118 -0.37 -6.04 -8.67
N VAL A 119 0.29 -6.15 -9.82
CA VAL A 119 1.26 -7.22 -10.09
C VAL A 119 2.41 -7.18 -9.07
N GLY A 120 2.90 -5.99 -8.75
CA GLY A 120 3.93 -5.77 -7.74
C GLY A 120 3.50 -6.28 -6.36
N ALA A 121 2.27 -6.02 -5.94
CA ALA A 121 1.74 -6.52 -4.67
C ALA A 121 1.68 -8.06 -4.64
N LEU A 122 1.24 -8.70 -5.73
CA LEU A 122 1.25 -10.16 -5.86
C LEU A 122 2.67 -10.73 -5.78
N LEU A 123 3.62 -10.15 -6.52
CA LEU A 123 5.02 -10.57 -6.50
C LEU A 123 5.68 -10.33 -5.13
N GLY A 124 5.33 -9.25 -4.45
CA GLY A 124 5.82 -8.97 -3.09
C GLY A 124 5.33 -9.99 -2.07
N MET A 125 4.05 -10.37 -2.11
CA MET A 125 3.50 -11.43 -1.26
C MET A 125 4.16 -12.78 -1.56
N ALA A 126 4.35 -13.13 -2.84
CA ALA A 126 5.05 -14.35 -3.24
C ALA A 126 6.51 -14.36 -2.74
N ALA A 127 7.21 -13.22 -2.81
CA ALA A 127 8.58 -13.09 -2.30
C ALA A 127 8.65 -13.24 -0.77
N LEU A 128 7.68 -12.71 -0.01
CA LEU A 128 7.62 -12.91 1.43
C LEU A 128 7.34 -14.38 1.78
N ASN A 129 6.38 -15.01 1.10
CA ASN A 129 6.06 -16.42 1.29
C ASN A 129 7.26 -17.33 1.01
N ALA A 130 8.00 -17.04 -0.07
CA ALA A 130 9.21 -17.75 -0.45
C ALA A 130 10.31 -17.74 0.61
N GLN A 131 10.34 -16.67 1.42
CA GLN A 131 11.32 -16.41 2.47
C GLN A 131 10.77 -16.76 3.87
N GLY A 132 9.61 -17.42 3.95
CA GLY A 132 8.99 -17.84 5.21
C GLY A 132 8.48 -16.68 6.07
N GLN A 133 8.24 -15.51 5.47
CA GLN A 133 7.82 -14.31 6.18
C GLN A 133 6.28 -14.16 6.17
N PRO A 134 5.68 -13.57 7.23
CA PRO A 134 4.25 -13.24 7.22
C PRO A 134 3.88 -12.26 6.08
N ILE A 135 2.95 -12.65 5.21
CA ILE A 135 2.67 -11.92 3.95
C ILE A 135 1.83 -10.64 4.12
N LEU A 136 0.96 -10.56 5.14
CA LEU A 136 0.02 -9.42 5.34
C LEU A 136 0.25 -8.62 6.63
N GLU A 137 1.17 -9.04 7.49
CA GLU A 137 1.31 -8.47 8.83
C GLU A 137 2.16 -7.20 8.88
N SER A 138 3.09 -7.07 7.93
CA SER A 138 4.03 -5.95 7.94
C SER A 138 3.35 -4.61 7.68
N PRO A 139 3.86 -3.51 8.24
CA PRO A 139 3.41 -2.16 7.86
C PRO A 139 3.51 -1.90 6.34
N HIS A 140 4.47 -2.53 5.66
CA HIS A 140 4.60 -2.45 4.21
C HIS A 140 3.42 -3.11 3.49
N ALA A 141 3.04 -4.34 3.87
CA ALA A 141 1.90 -5.04 3.28
C ALA A 141 0.57 -4.30 3.50
N ARG A 142 0.35 -3.79 4.72
CA ARG A 142 -0.87 -3.02 5.03
C ARG A 142 -0.95 -1.71 4.25
N THR A 143 0.17 -0.98 4.15
CA THR A 143 0.22 0.25 3.34
C THR A 143 0.09 -0.03 1.84
N ALA A 144 0.47 -1.21 1.35
CA ALA A 144 0.22 -1.62 -0.04
C ALA A 144 -1.29 -1.64 -0.35
N GLY A 145 -2.09 -2.22 0.55
CA GLY A 145 -3.56 -2.23 0.41
C GLY A 145 -4.16 -0.83 0.37
N VAL A 146 -3.66 0.09 1.21
CA VAL A 146 -4.08 1.50 1.18
C VAL A 146 -3.71 2.17 -0.15
N VAL A 147 -2.48 1.99 -0.63
CA VAL A 147 -2.03 2.54 -1.92
C VAL A 147 -2.90 2.03 -3.07
N LEU A 148 -3.16 0.72 -3.13
CA LEU A 148 -4.00 0.13 -4.18
C LEU A 148 -5.45 0.64 -4.11
N GLY A 149 -6.02 0.75 -2.91
CA GLY A 149 -7.34 1.33 -2.73
C GLY A 149 -7.41 2.79 -3.19
N LEU A 150 -6.41 3.60 -2.83
CA LEU A 150 -6.30 4.98 -3.27
C LEU A 150 -6.15 5.10 -4.80
N LEU A 151 -5.32 4.26 -5.43
CA LEU A 151 -5.17 4.23 -6.88
C LEU A 151 -6.45 3.76 -7.59
N ALA A 152 -7.18 2.80 -7.04
CA ALA A 152 -8.46 2.37 -7.57
C ALA A 152 -9.52 3.49 -7.50
N ILE A 153 -9.60 4.19 -6.38
CA ILE A 153 -10.47 5.38 -6.25
C ILE A 153 -10.04 6.47 -7.25
N GLN A 154 -8.74 6.72 -7.40
CA GLN A 154 -8.21 7.67 -8.37
C GLN A 154 -8.66 7.36 -9.80
N ALA A 155 -8.68 6.08 -10.18
CA ALA A 155 -9.07 5.63 -11.51
C ALA A 155 -10.56 5.82 -11.82
N THR A 156 -11.43 5.89 -10.80
CA THR A 156 -12.88 6.06 -10.99
C THR A 156 -13.33 7.52 -10.99
N LEU A 157 -12.61 8.41 -10.32
CA LEU A 157 -12.95 9.84 -10.22
C LEU A 157 -13.16 10.56 -11.57
N PRO A 158 -12.41 10.24 -12.66
CA PRO A 158 -12.64 10.85 -13.97
C PRO A 158 -14.07 10.70 -14.51
N ASN A 159 -14.78 9.63 -14.12
CA ASN A 159 -16.17 9.39 -14.55
C ASN A 159 -17.14 10.49 -14.10
N TYR A 160 -16.75 11.31 -13.11
CA TYR A 160 -17.57 12.39 -12.56
C TYR A 160 -17.08 13.78 -12.98
N PHE A 161 -16.06 13.89 -13.84
CA PHE A 161 -15.46 15.18 -14.19
C PHE A 161 -16.36 16.08 -15.03
N ALA A 162 -17.28 15.51 -15.81
CA ALA A 162 -18.23 16.29 -16.59
C ALA A 162 -19.25 17.02 -15.70
N SER A 163 -19.65 16.38 -14.59
CA SER A 163 -20.70 16.88 -13.69
C SER A 163 -20.17 17.57 -12.44
N SER A 164 -18.88 17.42 -12.10
CA SER A 164 -18.36 17.91 -10.81
C SER A 164 -16.95 18.50 -10.90
N ARG A 165 -16.84 19.82 -10.68
CA ARG A 165 -15.55 20.49 -10.43
C ARG A 165 -14.90 20.02 -9.12
N PHE A 166 -15.72 19.61 -8.15
CA PHE A 166 -15.23 19.01 -6.90
C PHE A 166 -14.48 17.70 -7.19
N ALA A 167 -15.05 16.81 -8.02
CA ALA A 167 -14.39 15.54 -8.39
C ALA A 167 -13.01 15.76 -9.02
N ARG A 168 -12.86 16.76 -9.91
CA ARG A 168 -11.56 17.14 -10.50
C ARG A 168 -10.55 17.62 -9.46
N THR A 169 -11.03 18.33 -8.44
CA THR A 169 -10.19 18.84 -7.34
C THR A 169 -9.79 17.73 -6.40
N THR A 170 -10.74 16.87 -6.02
CA THR A 170 -10.47 15.67 -5.24
C THR A 170 -9.46 14.79 -5.96
N HIS A 171 -9.60 14.53 -7.26
CA HIS A 171 -8.65 13.70 -8.00
C HIS A 171 -7.20 14.24 -7.90
N ALA A 172 -6.99 15.54 -8.12
CA ALA A 172 -5.65 16.14 -8.07
C ALA A 172 -4.99 16.06 -6.68
N TYR A 173 -5.73 16.42 -5.62
CA TYR A 173 -5.19 16.43 -4.26
C TYR A 173 -5.09 15.03 -3.67
N LEU A 174 -6.07 14.16 -3.90
CA LEU A 174 -6.00 12.75 -3.51
C LEU A 174 -4.87 12.05 -4.26
N GLY A 175 -4.60 12.38 -5.52
CA GLY A 175 -3.47 11.83 -6.27
C GLY A 175 -2.13 12.22 -5.65
N SER A 176 -2.01 13.48 -5.21
CA SER A 176 -0.82 13.95 -4.48
C SER A 176 -0.67 13.29 -3.11
N ALA A 177 -1.77 13.08 -2.39
CA ALA A 177 -1.78 12.31 -1.15
C ALA A 177 -1.35 10.85 -1.39
N THR A 178 -1.80 10.23 -2.48
CA THR A 178 -1.34 8.88 -2.88
C THR A 178 0.16 8.83 -3.11
N VAL A 179 0.76 9.83 -3.75
CA VAL A 179 2.23 9.90 -3.91
C VAL A 179 2.91 9.90 -2.54
N VAL A 180 2.43 10.71 -1.59
CA VAL A 180 2.97 10.71 -0.21
C VAL A 180 2.80 9.35 0.47
N THR A 181 1.64 8.71 0.32
CA THR A 181 1.40 7.36 0.86
C THR A 181 2.35 6.33 0.25
N ILE A 182 2.65 6.42 -1.06
CA ILE A 182 3.63 5.55 -1.72
C ILE A 182 5.02 5.75 -1.14
N LEU A 183 5.44 6.99 -0.83
CA LEU A 183 6.72 7.24 -0.17
C LEU A 183 6.79 6.57 1.21
N VAL A 184 5.71 6.65 2.00
CA VAL A 184 5.61 5.93 3.28
C VAL A 184 5.70 4.41 3.07
N HIS A 185 5.01 3.90 2.05
CA HIS A 185 5.04 2.48 1.69
C HIS A 185 6.45 2.00 1.29
N ILE A 186 7.20 2.81 0.53
CA ILE A 186 8.60 2.55 0.17
C ILE A 186 9.49 2.51 1.41
N ILE A 187 9.36 3.48 2.32
CA ILE A 187 10.12 3.51 3.58
C ILE A 187 9.85 2.24 4.39
N ASN A 188 8.59 1.82 4.48
CA ASN A 188 8.22 0.58 5.15
C ASN A 188 8.82 -0.66 4.44
N GLY A 189 8.90 -0.65 3.11
CA GLY A 189 9.50 -1.73 2.33
C GLY A 189 11.00 -1.87 2.57
N ILE A 190 11.73 -0.76 2.61
CA ILE A 190 13.17 -0.74 2.94
C ILE A 190 13.40 -1.27 4.36
N ARG A 191 12.56 -0.85 5.32
CA ARG A 191 12.63 -1.34 6.71
C ARG A 191 12.34 -2.83 6.81
N LEU A 192 11.36 -3.33 6.04
CA LEU A 192 11.01 -4.75 6.00
C LEU A 192 12.15 -5.58 5.39
N GLY A 193 12.71 -5.15 4.25
CA GLY A 193 13.85 -5.85 3.63
C GLY A 193 15.06 -5.94 4.56
N ASN A 194 15.40 -4.86 5.27
CA ASN A 194 16.51 -4.89 6.22
C ASN A 194 16.24 -5.68 7.52
N SER A 195 15.08 -6.32 7.68
CA SER A 195 14.71 -7.02 8.92
C SER A 195 14.92 -8.53 8.90
N PHE A 196 15.26 -9.13 7.74
CA PHE A 196 15.54 -10.56 7.58
C PHE A 196 16.57 -10.83 6.49
#